data_AF-A0A966IES3-F1
#
_entry.id   AF-A0A966IES3-F1
#
_cell.length_a   1.000
_cell.length_b   1.000
_cell.length_c   1.000
_cell.angle_alpha   90.00
_cell.angle_beta   90.00
_cell.angle_gamma   90.00
#
_symmetry.space_group_name_H-M   'P 1'
#
loop_
_entity.id
_entity.type
_entity.pdbx_description
1 polymer ?
#
loop_
_entity_poly.entity_id
_entity_poly.type
_entity_poly.pdbx_seq_one_letter_code
_entity_poly.pdbx_strand_id
1 'polypeptide(L)'
;MNPLRRLVISSAALAPLGCATATFDRGIPVAAPKKIPSVRSPQLGQEWIYSQFDTFSSRLLDVVTERIEIVGPGVTISRSNRDGANLASEIQSSWGMITTDPHWGRILNYGPAIPLWPEQMQANWSKQFTTRYSIAGYSGNSFGWQQYMYCAGWEKLKQ
;
A
#
# COMPACT_ATOMS: atom_id res chain seq x y z
N MET A 1 -50.18 16.30 -14.17
CA MET A 1 -48.85 15.66 -14.02
C MET A 1 -49.05 14.22 -13.59
N ASN A 2 -48.57 13.24 -14.37
CA ASN A 2 -48.92 11.82 -14.26
C ASN A 2 -48.33 11.17 -12.97
N PRO A 3 -49.14 10.57 -12.07
CA PRO A 3 -48.67 10.00 -10.81
C PRO A 3 -47.65 8.87 -10.98
N LEU A 4 -47.67 8.17 -12.13
CA LEU A 4 -46.68 7.14 -12.48
C LEU A 4 -45.26 7.72 -12.60
N ARG A 5 -45.13 8.99 -13.03
CA ARG A 5 -43.84 9.66 -13.22
C ARG A 5 -43.18 10.05 -11.89
N ARG A 6 -43.96 10.22 -10.81
CA ARG A 6 -43.42 10.44 -9.46
C ARG A 6 -42.89 9.14 -8.85
N LEU A 7 -43.55 8.01 -9.11
CA LEU A 7 -43.12 6.70 -8.58
C LEU A 7 -41.79 6.22 -9.18
N VAL A 8 -41.53 6.49 -10.46
CA VAL A 8 -40.27 6.12 -11.13
C VAL A 8 -39.09 6.95 -10.62
N ILE A 9 -39.29 8.22 -10.28
CA ILE A 9 -38.22 9.11 -9.79
C ILE A 9 -37.84 8.76 -8.33
N SER A 10 -38.78 8.24 -7.54
CA SER A 10 -38.52 7.84 -6.15
C SER A 10 -37.72 6.55 -5.99
N SER A 11 -37.73 5.64 -6.98
CA SER A 11 -36.98 4.37 -6.90
C SER A 11 -35.47 4.51 -7.17
N ALA A 12 -35.03 5.60 -7.80
CA ALA A 12 -33.61 5.85 -8.09
C ALA A 12 -32.81 6.35 -6.88
N ALA A 13 -33.48 6.79 -5.81
CA ALA A 13 -32.83 7.37 -4.63
C ALA A 13 -32.33 6.33 -3.59
N LEU A 14 -32.64 5.04 -3.77
CA LEU A 14 -32.23 3.96 -2.86
C LEU A 14 -30.93 3.26 -3.28
N ALA A 15 -30.27 3.71 -4.36
CA ALA A 15 -29.07 3.07 -4.90
C ALA A 15 -27.68 3.61 -4.45
N PRO A 16 -27.47 4.38 -3.36
CA PRO A 16 -26.11 4.78 -2.98
C PRO A 16 -25.54 4.08 -1.72
N LEU A 17 -25.86 2.82 -1.44
CA LEU A 17 -25.18 2.05 -0.35
C LEU A 17 -24.04 1.15 -0.84
N GLY A 18 -23.71 1.19 -2.13
CA GLY A 18 -22.61 0.43 -2.71
C GLY A 18 -21.26 1.16 -2.72
N CYS A 19 -20.97 2.07 -1.78
CA CYS A 19 -19.57 2.45 -1.54
C CYS A 19 -18.90 1.24 -0.87
N ALA A 20 -18.38 0.32 -1.69
CA ALA A 20 -17.46 -0.70 -1.23
C ALA A 20 -16.18 0.01 -0.77
N THR A 21 -16.21 0.56 0.44
CA THR A 21 -14.96 0.88 1.14
C THR A 21 -14.32 -0.45 1.44
N ALA A 22 -13.11 -0.69 0.94
CA ALA A 22 -12.30 -1.80 1.41
C ALA A 22 -12.25 -1.72 2.94
N THR A 23 -12.98 -2.60 3.62
CA THR A 23 -12.91 -2.73 5.05
C THR A 23 -11.69 -3.58 5.31
N PHE A 24 -10.55 -2.90 5.48
CA PHE A 24 -9.40 -3.57 6.08
C PHE A 24 -9.81 -4.01 7.48
N ASP A 25 -9.48 -5.24 7.86
CA ASP A 25 -9.67 -5.72 9.22
C ASP A 25 -8.96 -4.76 10.17
N ARG A 26 -9.74 -3.94 10.88
CA ARG A 26 -9.19 -3.08 11.92
C ARG A 26 -8.83 -3.94 13.12
N GLY A 27 -7.65 -3.68 13.68
CA GLY A 27 -7.26 -4.30 14.92
C GLY A 27 -8.07 -3.77 16.10
N ILE A 28 -7.83 -4.34 17.26
CA ILE A 28 -8.37 -3.84 18.52
C ILE A 28 -7.50 -2.64 18.95
N PRO A 29 -8.04 -1.43 19.13
CA PRO A 29 -7.24 -0.29 19.60
C PRO A 29 -6.57 -0.59 20.94
N VAL A 30 -5.30 -0.18 21.08
CA VAL A 30 -4.52 -0.33 22.31
C VAL A 30 -3.82 0.98 22.66
N ALA A 31 -3.45 1.12 23.93
CA ALA A 31 -2.68 2.28 24.39
C ALA A 31 -1.29 2.31 23.71
N ALA A 32 -0.81 3.52 23.41
CA ALA A 32 0.53 3.69 22.87
C ALA A 32 1.59 3.14 23.83
N PRO A 33 2.66 2.50 23.33
CA PRO A 33 3.73 1.99 24.16
C PRO A 33 4.46 3.15 24.84
N LYS A 34 4.93 2.94 26.09
CA LYS A 34 5.69 3.96 26.85
C LYS A 34 6.95 4.43 26.10
N LYS A 35 7.57 3.53 25.34
CA LYS A 35 8.68 3.82 24.42
C LYS A 35 8.21 3.49 23.01
N ILE A 36 8.18 4.50 22.14
CA ILE A 36 7.83 4.32 20.74
C ILE A 36 8.89 3.43 20.07
N PRO A 37 8.51 2.31 19.46
CA PRO A 37 9.46 1.43 18.80
C PRO A 37 9.97 2.08 17.51
N SER A 38 11.24 1.83 17.21
CA SER A 38 11.84 2.13 15.91
C SER A 38 11.60 0.98 14.95
N VAL A 39 11.50 1.28 13.65
CA VAL A 39 11.48 0.24 12.63
C VAL A 39 12.80 -0.53 12.65
N ARG A 40 12.69 -1.86 12.65
CA ARG A 40 13.86 -2.75 12.62
C ARG A 40 14.61 -2.56 11.30
N SER A 41 15.94 -2.48 11.37
CA SER A 41 16.81 -2.40 10.19
C SER A 41 16.67 -3.63 9.28
N PRO A 42 16.84 -3.47 7.95
CA PRO A 42 16.76 -4.57 7.01
C PRO A 42 17.96 -5.50 7.20
N GLN A 43 17.74 -6.79 6.96
CA GLN A 43 18.78 -7.81 7.02
C GLN A 43 18.81 -8.60 5.73
N LEU A 44 20.02 -8.86 5.22
CA LEU A 44 20.21 -9.67 4.02
C LEU A 44 19.60 -11.06 4.22
N GLY A 45 18.85 -11.54 3.23
CA GLY A 45 18.18 -12.83 3.27
C GLY A 45 16.91 -12.88 4.12
N GLN A 46 16.51 -11.78 4.77
CA GLN A 46 15.21 -11.70 5.40
C GLN A 46 14.11 -11.83 4.35
N GLU A 47 13.11 -12.65 4.65
CA GLU A 47 12.05 -13.02 3.72
C GLU A 47 10.67 -12.92 4.38
N TRP A 48 9.65 -12.65 3.57
CA TRP A 48 8.25 -12.73 3.95
C TRP A 48 7.41 -13.19 2.77
N ILE A 49 6.24 -13.77 3.08
CA ILE A 49 5.33 -14.35 2.09
C ILE A 49 3.96 -13.70 2.25
N TYR A 50 3.42 -13.19 1.16
CA TYR A 50 2.10 -12.56 1.10
C TYR A 50 1.13 -13.38 0.26
N SER A 51 -0.11 -13.49 0.74
CA SER A 51 -1.23 -13.97 -0.08
C SER A 51 -1.95 -12.76 -0.67
N GLN A 52 -2.00 -12.68 -2.01
CA GLN A 52 -2.71 -11.62 -2.71
C GLN A 52 -4.12 -12.07 -3.03
N PHE A 53 -5.11 -11.26 -2.67
CA PHE A 53 -6.52 -11.58 -2.89
C PHE A 53 -7.17 -10.54 -3.80
N ASP A 54 -8.12 -10.99 -4.60
CA ASP A 54 -9.05 -10.13 -5.29
C ASP A 54 -10.04 -9.55 -4.26
N THR A 55 -10.05 -8.23 -4.12
CA THR A 55 -10.86 -7.55 -3.09
C THR A 55 -12.36 -7.77 -3.25
N PHE A 56 -12.87 -8.07 -4.44
CA PHE A 56 -14.30 -8.19 -4.70
C PHE A 56 -14.82 -9.62 -4.50
N SER A 57 -14.03 -10.60 -4.95
CA SER A 57 -14.38 -12.03 -4.91
C SER A 57 -13.75 -12.77 -3.74
N SER A 58 -12.81 -12.14 -3.02
CA SER A 58 -11.94 -12.78 -2.01
C SER A 58 -11.15 -13.98 -2.55
N ARG A 59 -11.03 -14.09 -3.88
CA ARG A 59 -10.28 -15.15 -4.52
C ARG A 59 -8.79 -14.92 -4.33
N LEU A 60 -8.06 -15.95 -3.93
CA LEU A 60 -6.60 -15.93 -3.93
C LEU A 60 -6.09 -15.80 -5.37
N LEU A 61 -5.41 -14.68 -5.65
CA LEU A 61 -4.81 -14.37 -6.94
C LEU A 61 -3.41 -14.98 -7.05
N ASP A 62 -2.58 -14.79 -6.03
CA ASP A 62 -1.20 -15.27 -6.01
C ASP A 62 -0.67 -15.41 -4.58
N VAL A 63 0.47 -16.07 -4.42
CA VAL A 63 1.32 -16.02 -3.23
C VAL A 63 2.68 -15.49 -3.65
N VAL A 64 3.08 -14.36 -3.08
CA VAL A 64 4.34 -13.67 -3.42
C VAL A 64 5.31 -13.80 -2.28
N THR A 65 6.50 -14.30 -2.58
CA THR A 65 7.65 -14.31 -1.68
C THR A 65 8.51 -13.11 -1.99
N GLU A 66 8.88 -12.36 -0.96
CA GLU A 66 9.79 -11.24 -1.09
C GLU A 66 10.97 -11.40 -0.16
N ARG A 67 12.16 -11.08 -0.66
CA ARG A 67 13.41 -11.32 0.05
C ARG A 67 14.38 -10.16 -0.13
N ILE A 68 15.01 -9.75 0.96
CA ILE A 68 16.06 -8.73 0.92
C ILE A 68 17.33 -9.33 0.29
N GLU A 69 17.73 -8.83 -0.87
CA GLU A 69 18.93 -9.25 -1.60
C GLU A 69 20.10 -8.27 -1.47
N ILE A 70 19.83 -6.99 -1.24
CA ILE A 70 20.86 -5.97 -1.10
C ILE A 70 20.54 -5.09 0.10
N VAL A 71 21.55 -4.84 0.93
CA VAL A 71 21.55 -3.85 2.01
C VAL A 71 22.84 -3.02 1.91
N GLY A 72 22.75 -1.70 1.87
CA GLY A 72 23.91 -0.81 1.80
C GLY A 72 23.51 0.62 1.38
N PRO A 73 24.00 1.15 0.25
CA PRO A 73 23.61 2.49 -0.25
C PRO A 73 22.13 2.57 -0.66
N GLY A 74 21.45 1.43 -0.75
CA GLY A 74 20.01 1.28 -0.90
C GLY A 74 19.59 -0.11 -0.43
N VAL A 75 18.32 -0.44 -0.61
CA VAL A 75 17.77 -1.77 -0.31
C VAL A 75 17.07 -2.29 -1.54
N THR A 76 17.39 -3.54 -1.93
CA THR A 76 16.71 -4.23 -3.03
C THR A 76 16.00 -5.44 -2.47
N ILE A 77 14.71 -5.55 -2.77
CA ILE A 77 13.86 -6.66 -2.37
C ILE A 77 13.48 -7.42 -3.64
N SER A 78 13.99 -8.63 -3.79
CA SER A 78 13.57 -9.56 -4.85
C SER A 78 12.17 -10.06 -4.55
N ARG A 79 11.43 -10.40 -5.61
CA ARG A 79 10.06 -10.86 -5.53
C ARG A 79 9.89 -12.06 -6.45
N SER A 80 9.19 -13.08 -5.99
CA SER A 80 8.82 -14.23 -6.81
C SER A 80 7.38 -14.65 -6.52
N ASN A 81 6.72 -15.23 -7.52
CA ASN A 81 5.39 -15.78 -7.33
C ASN A 81 5.45 -17.23 -6.79
N ARG A 82 4.28 -17.83 -6.56
CA ARG A 82 4.16 -19.21 -6.06
C ARG A 82 4.88 -20.24 -6.92
N ASP A 83 4.91 -20.02 -8.23
CA ASP A 83 5.54 -20.91 -9.21
C ASP A 83 7.06 -20.72 -9.29
N GLY A 84 7.62 -19.79 -8.49
CA GLY A 84 9.04 -19.45 -8.48
C GLY A 84 9.47 -18.53 -9.63
N ALA A 85 8.53 -17.97 -10.40
CA ALA A 85 8.83 -17.00 -11.42
C ALA A 85 9.24 -15.66 -10.78
N ASN A 86 10.32 -15.07 -11.29
CA ASN A 86 10.81 -13.78 -10.81
C ASN A 86 9.86 -12.65 -11.22
N LEU A 87 9.47 -11.85 -10.24
CA LEU A 87 8.74 -10.60 -10.41
C LEU A 87 9.72 -9.42 -10.34
N ALA A 88 9.28 -8.25 -10.79
CA ALA A 88 10.07 -7.04 -10.67
C ALA A 88 10.37 -6.72 -9.21
N SER A 89 11.63 -6.40 -8.89
CA SER A 89 12.08 -6.08 -7.55
C SER A 89 11.59 -4.72 -7.07
N GLU A 90 11.41 -4.58 -5.76
CA GLU A 90 11.28 -3.27 -5.12
C GLU A 90 12.68 -2.72 -4.82
N ILE A 91 12.86 -1.42 -5.07
CA ILE A 91 14.10 -0.70 -4.78
C ILE A 91 13.79 0.47 -3.86
N GLN A 92 14.57 0.58 -2.80
CA GLN A 92 14.49 1.67 -1.83
C GLN A 92 15.83 2.41 -1.75
N SER A 93 15.76 3.75 -1.72
CA SER A 93 16.93 4.62 -1.54
C SER A 93 17.52 4.53 -0.13
N SER A 94 16.66 4.34 0.87
CA SER A 94 17.00 3.98 2.23
C SER A 94 15.86 3.13 2.78
N TRP A 95 16.06 2.46 3.91
CA TRP A 95 15.04 1.56 4.45
C TRP A 95 13.72 2.29 4.73
N GLY A 96 12.68 1.90 4.00
CA GLY A 96 11.35 2.52 4.03
C GLY A 96 11.12 3.60 2.98
N MET A 97 12.11 3.96 2.15
CA MET A 97 12.02 5.04 1.16
C MET A 97 12.07 4.50 -0.27
N ILE A 98 10.91 4.18 -0.85
CA ILE A 98 10.78 3.53 -2.15
C ILE A 98 11.14 4.47 -3.30
N THR A 99 12.00 3.98 -4.19
CA THR A 99 12.28 4.57 -5.51
C THR A 99 11.65 3.79 -6.64
N THR A 100 11.48 2.46 -6.52
CA THR A 100 10.85 1.61 -7.53
C THR A 100 9.84 0.69 -6.85
N ASP A 101 8.57 0.80 -7.25
CA ASP A 101 7.44 0.09 -6.67
C ASP A 101 6.78 -0.84 -7.71
N PRO A 102 6.93 -2.16 -7.54
CA PRO A 102 6.35 -3.17 -8.42
C PRO A 102 4.97 -3.68 -7.98
N HIS A 103 4.32 -3.06 -6.99
CA HIS A 103 3.05 -3.56 -6.43
C HIS A 103 1.82 -3.14 -7.20
N TRP A 104 1.93 -2.10 -8.03
CA TRP A 104 0.84 -1.67 -8.91
C TRP A 104 0.74 -2.59 -10.12
N GLY A 105 -0.34 -2.46 -10.90
CA GLY A 105 -0.45 -3.16 -12.19
C GLY A 105 0.64 -2.79 -13.22
N ARG A 106 1.51 -1.84 -12.89
CA ARG A 106 2.70 -1.41 -13.61
C ARG A 106 3.81 -1.10 -12.61
N ILE A 107 5.07 -1.17 -13.04
CA ILE A 107 6.20 -0.75 -12.20
C ILE A 107 6.27 0.77 -12.21
N LEU A 108 6.18 1.37 -11.03
CA LEU A 108 6.28 2.81 -10.83
C LEU A 108 7.66 3.17 -10.31
N ASN A 109 8.26 4.25 -10.81
CA ASN A 109 9.48 4.80 -10.25
C ASN A 109 9.20 6.19 -9.68
N TYR A 110 9.57 6.43 -8.43
CA TYR A 110 9.37 7.71 -7.74
C TYR A 110 10.63 8.55 -7.72
N GLY A 111 10.45 9.86 -7.89
CA GLY A 111 11.51 10.85 -7.79
C GLY A 111 10.94 12.19 -7.32
N PRO A 112 11.15 12.58 -6.04
CA PRO A 112 11.89 11.89 -4.96
C PRO A 112 11.27 10.58 -4.43
N ALA A 113 12.04 9.79 -3.68
CA ALA A 113 11.56 8.57 -3.03
C ALA A 113 10.40 8.84 -2.03
N ILE A 114 9.50 7.88 -1.85
CA ILE A 114 8.35 7.99 -0.94
C ILE A 114 8.44 7.05 0.26
N PRO A 115 7.91 7.43 1.43
CA PRO A 115 7.90 6.58 2.59
C PRO A 115 6.82 5.47 2.52
N LEU A 116 7.20 4.24 2.86
CA LEU A 116 6.30 3.09 3.05
C LEU A 116 5.46 3.23 4.32
N TRP A 117 6.06 3.78 5.36
CA TRP A 117 5.48 3.89 6.69
C TRP A 117 5.75 5.27 7.28
N PRO A 118 5.05 5.63 8.37
CA PRO A 118 5.23 6.91 9.03
C PRO A 118 6.67 7.15 9.48
N GLU A 119 7.20 8.34 9.16
CA GLU A 119 8.52 8.76 9.67
C GLU A 119 8.52 8.84 11.21
N GLN A 120 7.34 9.01 11.82
CA GLN A 120 7.14 8.98 13.26
C GLN A 120 5.99 8.03 13.62
N MET A 121 6.30 6.99 14.39
CA MET A 121 5.33 6.00 14.90
C MET A 121 4.54 6.54 16.10
N GLN A 122 4.11 7.80 16.03
CA GLN A 122 3.36 8.50 17.07
C GLN A 122 1.91 8.69 16.65
N ALA A 123 0.97 8.42 17.56
CA ALA A 123 -0.45 8.67 17.30
C ALA A 123 -0.70 10.15 16.96
N ASN A 124 -1.64 10.40 16.05
CA ASN A 124 -1.99 11.70 15.49
C ASN A 124 -0.89 12.38 14.66
N TRP A 125 0.25 11.72 14.43
CA TRP A 125 1.22 12.22 13.45
C TRP A 125 0.61 12.19 12.04
N SER A 126 0.86 13.24 11.27
CA SER A 126 0.45 13.30 9.88
C SER A 126 1.46 14.08 9.06
N LYS A 127 1.56 13.72 7.78
CA LYS A 127 2.39 14.44 6.80
C LYS A 127 1.89 14.22 5.40
N GLN A 128 2.03 15.24 4.57
CA GLN A 128 1.85 15.14 3.13
C GLN A 128 3.23 15.06 2.46
N PHE A 129 3.35 14.10 1.53
CA PHE A 129 4.49 13.95 0.65
C PHE A 129 4.05 14.24 -0.77
N THR A 130 4.81 15.09 -1.45
CA THR A 130 4.59 15.38 -2.87
C THR A 130 5.80 14.87 -3.63
N THR A 131 5.55 14.04 -4.63
CA THR A 131 6.59 13.49 -5.50
C THR A 131 6.11 13.48 -6.94
N ARG A 132 6.96 12.97 -7.83
CA ARG A 132 6.59 12.61 -9.19
C ARG A 132 6.88 11.14 -9.40
N TYR A 133 6.13 10.50 -10.28
CA TYR A 133 6.41 9.14 -10.69
C TYR A 133 6.43 8.99 -12.21
N SER A 134 7.19 8.01 -12.67
CA SER A 134 7.19 7.50 -14.04
C SER A 134 6.76 6.04 -14.04
N ILE A 135 6.26 5.58 -15.19
CA ILE A 135 5.88 4.18 -15.41
C ILE A 135 6.98 3.53 -16.24
N ALA A 136 7.57 2.44 -15.73
CA ALA A 136 8.64 1.74 -16.43
C ALA A 136 8.18 1.27 -17.83
N GLY A 137 9.08 1.34 -18.82
CA GLY A 137 8.80 0.98 -20.21
C GLY A 137 8.16 2.09 -21.06
N TYR A 138 7.85 3.25 -20.48
CA TYR A 138 7.34 4.41 -21.20
C TYR A 138 8.31 5.58 -21.04
N SER A 139 8.75 6.20 -22.12
CA SER A 139 9.68 7.33 -22.09
C SER A 139 8.96 8.67 -21.89
N GLY A 140 9.64 9.63 -21.25
CA GLY A 140 9.16 11.01 -21.10
C GLY A 140 7.93 11.18 -20.20
N ASN A 141 7.50 10.13 -19.50
CA ASN A 141 6.36 10.19 -18.60
C ASN A 141 6.78 10.71 -17.21
N SER A 142 5.99 11.64 -16.68
CA SER A 142 6.20 12.16 -15.34
C SER A 142 4.88 12.71 -14.83
N PHE A 143 4.33 12.06 -13.81
CA PHE A 143 3.04 12.39 -13.25
C PHE A 143 3.21 12.85 -11.81
N GLY A 144 2.37 13.79 -11.37
CA GLY A 144 2.37 14.23 -9.97
C GLY A 144 1.77 13.15 -9.08
N TRP A 145 2.32 13.01 -7.87
CA TRP A 145 1.79 12.14 -6.82
C TRP A 145 1.76 12.88 -5.49
N GLN A 146 0.68 12.70 -4.76
CA GLN A 146 0.50 13.22 -3.41
C GLN A 146 0.10 12.09 -2.48
N GLN A 147 0.93 11.83 -1.47
CA GLN A 147 0.66 10.84 -0.45
C GLN A 147 0.36 11.56 0.86
N TYR A 148 -0.81 11.30 1.43
CA TYR A 148 -1.18 11.77 2.76
C TYR A 148 -1.04 10.58 3.71
N MET A 149 -0.24 10.74 4.75
CA MET A 149 -0.02 9.69 5.73
C MET A 149 -0.49 10.16 7.09
N TYR A 150 -1.23 9.31 7.81
CA TYR A 150 -1.79 9.58 9.12
C TYR A 150 -1.63 8.37 10.04
N CYS A 151 -1.05 8.61 11.22
CA CYS A 151 -0.94 7.61 12.28
C CYS A 151 -2.16 7.66 13.18
N ALA A 152 -3.15 6.81 12.94
CA ALA A 152 -4.37 6.80 13.76
C ALA A 152 -4.11 6.42 15.23
N GLY A 153 -3.24 5.44 15.47
CA GLY A 153 -2.96 4.93 16.80
C GLY A 153 -2.33 3.54 16.74
N TRP A 154 -2.31 2.88 17.89
CA TRP A 154 -1.81 1.52 18.02
C TRP A 154 -2.97 0.54 18.05
N GLU A 155 -2.85 -0.54 17.31
CA GLU A 155 -3.85 -1.60 17.27
C GLU A 155 -3.18 -2.97 17.42
N LYS A 156 -3.90 -3.90 18.06
CA LYS A 156 -3.54 -5.31 18.07
C LYS A 156 -4.31 -6.03 16.97
N LEU A 157 -3.59 -6.56 15.99
CA LEU A 157 -4.18 -7.42 14.96
C LEU A 157 -4.58 -8.76 15.59
N LYS A 158 -5.73 -9.30 15.17
CA LYS A 158 -6.15 -10.66 15.55
C LYS A 158 -5.25 -11.66 14.82
N GLN A 159 -4.73 -12.64 15.56
CA GLN A 159 -4.03 -13.80 15.01
C GLN A 159 -5.05 -14.89 14.66
#